data_AF-B8AE34-F1
#
_entry.id   AF-B8AE34-F1
#
_cell.length_a   1.000
_cell.length_b   1.000
_cell.length_c   1.000
_cell.angle_alpha   90.00
_cell.angle_beta   90.00
_cell.angle_gamma   90.00
#
_symmetry.space_group_name_H-M   'P 1'
#
loop_
_entity.id
_entity.type
_entity.pdbx_description
1 polymer ?
#
loop_
_entity_poly.entity_id
_entity_poly.type
_entity_poly.pdbx_seq_one_letter_code
_entity_poly.pdbx_strand_id
1 'polypeptide(L)'
;MQMNLLDRAVKMVAELDEPEEMNYVRKHAQEQARELGVSLREAATRVFSNASGSYSSNVNLAVENASWTDEKQLQDMYLSRKSFAFDCDAPGAGMREQRKTFELALATADATFQNLDSSEISLTDVSHYFDSDPTKLVQGLRKDGRAPSSYIADTTTANAQVRTLSETVRLDARTKLLNPKWYEGMMKSGYEGVREIEKRLTNTVGWSATSGQVDNWVYEEANATFIEDEAMRKRLMDTNPNSFRKLVQTFLEASGRGYWETSEENLEKLRELYSEVEDKIEGIDR
;
A
#
# COMPACT_ATOMS: atom_id res chain seq x y z
N MET A 1 26.07 -0.11 4.08
CA MET A 1 26.60 -0.74 5.32
C MET A 1 25.59 -1.71 5.92
N GLN A 2 24.36 -1.30 6.26
CA GLN A 2 23.38 -2.21 6.90
C GLN A 2 22.88 -3.34 5.98
N MET A 3 22.61 -3.08 4.70
CA MET A 3 22.24 -4.13 3.72
C MET A 3 23.32 -5.22 3.61
N ASN A 4 24.59 -4.86 3.74
CA ASN A 4 25.70 -5.82 3.72
C ASN A 4 25.68 -6.74 4.95
N LEU A 5 25.37 -6.20 6.13
CA LEU A 5 25.25 -6.98 7.36
C LEU A 5 24.07 -7.94 7.29
N LEU A 6 22.91 -7.49 6.77
CA LEU A 6 21.73 -8.33 6.62
C LEU A 6 21.96 -9.47 5.62
N ASP A 7 22.51 -9.19 4.43
CA ASP A 7 22.76 -10.23 3.42
C ASP A 7 23.77 -11.26 3.94
N ARG A 8 24.85 -10.80 4.59
CA ARG A 8 25.83 -11.68 5.20
C ARG A 8 25.22 -12.56 6.30
N ALA A 9 24.37 -11.99 7.15
CA ALA A 9 23.72 -12.72 8.23
C ALA A 9 22.78 -13.80 7.69
N VAL A 10 21.93 -13.48 6.71
CA VAL A 10 21.02 -14.45 6.09
C VAL A 10 21.79 -15.61 5.45
N LYS A 11 22.82 -15.30 4.66
CA LYS A 11 23.65 -16.33 4.01
C LYS A 11 24.39 -17.21 5.03
N MET A 12 24.94 -16.62 6.09
CA MET A 12 25.56 -17.37 7.19
C MET A 12 24.57 -18.34 7.84
N VAL A 13 23.35 -17.88 8.16
CA VAL A 13 22.32 -18.72 8.78
C VAL A 13 21.88 -19.84 7.84
N ALA A 14 21.77 -19.60 6.53
CA ALA A 14 21.44 -20.63 5.56
C ALA A 14 22.48 -21.79 5.52
N GLU A 15 23.75 -21.47 5.76
CA GLU A 15 24.88 -22.40 5.66
C GLU A 15 25.09 -23.26 6.92
N LEU A 16 24.49 -22.90 8.06
CA LEU A 16 24.63 -23.64 9.32
C LEU A 16 24.15 -25.10 9.18
N ASP A 17 24.86 -26.03 9.83
CA ASP A 17 24.49 -27.45 9.87
C ASP A 17 23.41 -27.70 10.94
N GLU A 18 22.22 -27.19 10.68
CA GLU A 18 21.06 -27.29 11.57
C GLU A 18 19.90 -28.03 10.87
N PRO A 19 19.03 -28.73 11.62
CA PRO A 19 17.82 -29.33 11.07
C PRO A 19 16.91 -28.29 10.41
N GLU A 20 16.33 -28.63 9.24
CA GLU A 20 15.45 -27.73 8.47
C GLU A 20 14.22 -27.23 9.26
N GLU A 21 13.72 -28.04 10.20
CA GLU A 21 12.59 -27.67 11.06
C GLU A 21 12.94 -26.63 12.13
N MET A 22 14.23 -26.38 12.35
CA MET A 22 14.73 -25.34 13.26
C MET A 22 15.31 -24.13 12.51
N ASN A 23 15.55 -24.27 11.20
CA ASN A 23 16.18 -23.25 10.35
C ASN A 23 15.46 -23.13 9.00
N TYR A 24 14.40 -22.32 8.98
CA TYR A 24 13.60 -22.09 7.78
C TYR A 24 14.35 -21.32 6.68
N VAL A 25 15.40 -20.55 7.04
CA VAL A 25 16.27 -19.91 6.05
C VAL A 25 16.99 -20.98 5.23
N ARG A 26 17.60 -21.97 5.89
CA ARG A 26 18.25 -23.11 5.26
C ARG A 26 17.27 -23.95 4.45
N LYS A 27 16.13 -24.32 5.04
CA LYS A 27 15.07 -25.10 4.39
C LYS A 27 14.68 -24.50 3.03
N HIS A 28 14.31 -23.21 3.03
CA HIS A 28 13.90 -22.53 1.81
C HIS A 28 15.06 -22.33 0.82
N ALA A 29 16.27 -21.99 1.30
CA ALA A 29 17.42 -21.81 0.42
C ALA A 29 17.84 -23.12 -0.28
N GLN A 30 17.73 -24.28 0.39
CA GLN A 30 18.03 -25.58 -0.22
C GLN A 30 17.00 -25.98 -1.29
N GLU A 31 15.72 -25.72 -1.06
CA GLU A 31 14.68 -25.92 -2.07
C GLU A 31 14.91 -25.01 -3.29
N GLN A 32 15.12 -23.72 -3.05
CA GLN A 32 15.36 -22.73 -4.10
C GLN A 32 16.66 -22.98 -4.86
N ALA A 33 17.73 -23.43 -4.20
CA ALA A 33 18.99 -23.80 -4.85
C ALA A 33 18.79 -24.96 -5.84
N ARG A 34 17.99 -25.97 -5.47
CA ARG A 34 17.63 -27.09 -6.36
C ARG A 34 16.79 -26.62 -7.55
N GLU A 35 15.81 -25.75 -7.31
CA GLU A 35 14.93 -25.24 -8.37
C GLU A 35 15.66 -24.33 -9.36
N LEU A 36 16.54 -23.45 -8.87
CA LEU A 36 17.27 -22.50 -9.69
C LEU A 36 18.58 -23.07 -10.28
N GLY A 37 19.08 -24.19 -9.75
CA GLY A 37 20.36 -24.77 -10.16
C GLY A 37 21.57 -23.94 -9.75
N VAL A 38 21.50 -23.26 -8.59
CA VAL A 38 22.55 -22.38 -8.06
C VAL A 38 23.09 -22.89 -6.72
N SER A 39 24.12 -22.24 -6.19
CA SER A 39 24.63 -22.59 -4.85
C SER A 39 23.62 -22.23 -3.75
N LEU A 40 23.74 -22.90 -2.60
CA LEU A 40 22.93 -22.59 -1.40
C LEU A 40 23.03 -21.11 -1.02
N ARG A 41 24.24 -20.56 -1.11
CA ARG A 41 24.54 -19.16 -0.76
C ARG A 41 23.88 -18.17 -1.71
N GLU A 42 23.83 -18.47 -3.00
CA GLU A 42 23.13 -17.65 -4.00
C GLU A 42 21.61 -17.72 -3.82
N ALA A 43 21.08 -18.91 -3.52
CA ALA A 43 19.65 -19.10 -3.25
C ALA A 43 19.18 -18.39 -1.96
N ALA A 44 20.09 -18.19 -0.99
CA ALA A 44 19.83 -17.46 0.26
C ALA A 44 19.77 -15.91 0.10
N THR A 45 19.62 -15.40 -1.12
CA THR A 45 19.47 -13.96 -1.38
C THR A 45 18.10 -13.46 -0.86
N ARG A 46 18.13 -12.52 0.10
CA ARG A 46 16.90 -11.95 0.72
C ARG A 46 16.88 -10.42 0.83
N VAL A 47 17.98 -9.75 0.51
CA VAL A 47 18.09 -8.29 0.63
C VAL A 47 17.86 -7.64 -0.72
N PHE A 48 16.65 -7.09 -0.91
CA PHE A 48 16.23 -6.48 -2.16
C PHE A 48 15.96 -4.98 -1.99
N SER A 49 16.06 -4.23 -3.10
CA SER A 49 15.67 -2.83 -3.20
C SER A 49 15.40 -2.47 -4.67
N ASN A 50 15.24 -1.18 -4.93
CA ASN A 50 15.25 -0.63 -6.27
C ASN A 50 16.65 -0.69 -6.91
N ALA A 51 16.69 -0.57 -8.23
CA ALA A 51 17.93 -0.30 -8.95
C ALA A 51 18.59 1.00 -8.44
N SER A 52 19.91 1.10 -8.58
CA SER A 52 20.64 2.32 -8.19
C SER A 52 20.05 3.56 -8.88
N GLY A 53 19.76 4.61 -8.10
CA GLY A 53 19.15 5.85 -8.57
C GLY A 53 17.63 5.80 -8.77
N SER A 54 16.98 4.67 -8.50
CA SER A 54 15.52 4.51 -8.55
C SER A 54 14.89 4.45 -7.17
N TYR A 55 13.65 4.92 -7.06
CA TYR A 55 12.86 4.95 -5.82
C TYR A 55 11.42 4.48 -6.12
N SER A 56 10.70 4.00 -5.10
CA SER A 56 9.32 3.49 -5.16
C SER A 56 9.09 2.30 -6.11
N SER A 57 7.96 1.60 -5.95
CA SER A 57 7.47 0.59 -6.90
C SER A 57 6.64 1.22 -8.03
N ASN A 58 6.45 2.54 -8.01
CA ASN A 58 5.50 3.29 -8.85
C ASN A 58 4.03 2.91 -8.65
N VAL A 59 3.70 2.05 -7.67
CA VAL A 59 2.32 1.73 -7.34
C VAL A 59 1.61 2.98 -6.80
N ASN A 60 2.31 3.80 -6.02
CA ASN A 60 1.77 5.10 -5.59
C ASN A 60 1.36 6.00 -6.76
N LEU A 61 2.21 6.12 -7.79
CA LEU A 61 1.94 6.94 -8.97
C LEU A 61 0.79 6.38 -9.80
N ALA A 62 0.67 5.05 -9.89
CA ALA A 62 -0.43 4.40 -10.57
C ALA A 62 -1.77 4.67 -9.86
N VAL A 63 -1.79 4.58 -8.53
CA VAL A 63 -2.97 4.89 -7.71
C VAL A 63 -3.33 6.37 -7.82
N GLU A 64 -2.36 7.29 -7.69
CA GLU A 64 -2.59 8.73 -7.75
C GLU A 64 -3.19 9.19 -9.11
N ASN A 65 -2.76 8.56 -10.21
CA ASN A 65 -3.23 8.89 -11.55
C ASN A 65 -4.39 8.00 -12.03
N ALA A 66 -4.89 7.09 -11.19
CA ALA A 66 -5.85 6.04 -11.57
C ALA A 66 -5.45 5.27 -12.85
N SER A 67 -4.15 5.17 -13.14
CA SER A 67 -3.62 4.78 -14.46
C SER A 67 -3.37 3.27 -14.58
N TRP A 68 -4.25 2.45 -14.02
CA TRP A 68 -4.12 0.99 -13.95
C TRP A 68 -5.48 0.30 -14.09
N THR A 69 -5.50 -0.88 -14.72
CA THR A 69 -6.74 -1.62 -15.01
C THR A 69 -7.01 -2.74 -14.02
N ASP A 70 -5.96 -3.42 -13.55
CA ASP A 70 -6.07 -4.54 -12.62
C ASP A 70 -4.89 -4.59 -11.65
N GLU A 71 -5.08 -5.30 -10.53
CA GLU A 71 -4.07 -5.40 -9.47
C GLU A 71 -2.80 -6.12 -9.94
N LYS A 72 -2.89 -6.94 -10.99
CA LYS A 72 -1.74 -7.65 -11.56
C LYS A 72 -0.73 -6.67 -12.17
N GLN A 73 -1.19 -5.58 -12.80
CA GLN A 73 -0.30 -4.53 -13.28
C GLN A 73 0.53 -3.89 -12.14
N LEU A 74 -0.11 -3.63 -11.00
CA LEU A 74 0.57 -3.08 -9.82
C LEU A 74 1.62 -4.07 -9.28
N GLN A 75 1.27 -5.35 -9.22
CA GLN A 75 2.16 -6.44 -8.82
C GLN A 75 3.35 -6.60 -9.77
N ASP A 76 3.13 -6.55 -11.09
CA ASP A 76 4.18 -6.64 -12.10
C ASP A 76 5.13 -5.44 -12.07
N MET A 77 4.60 -4.23 -11.83
CA MET A 77 5.41 -3.02 -11.62
C MET A 77 6.30 -3.18 -10.38
N TYR A 78 5.74 -3.71 -9.29
CA TYR A 78 6.47 -4.00 -8.06
C TYR A 78 7.62 -4.98 -8.31
N LEU A 79 7.33 -6.14 -8.92
CA LEU A 79 8.34 -7.16 -9.24
C LEU A 79 9.44 -6.60 -10.14
N SER A 80 9.10 -5.78 -11.13
CA SER A 80 10.08 -5.20 -12.05
C SER A 80 10.99 -4.17 -11.39
N ARG A 81 10.50 -3.45 -10.38
CA ARG A 81 11.21 -2.32 -9.78
C ARG A 81 11.90 -2.65 -8.46
N LYS A 82 11.42 -3.64 -7.70
CA LYS A 82 11.89 -3.98 -6.36
C LYS A 82 12.73 -5.26 -6.29
N SER A 83 12.94 -5.96 -7.40
CA SER A 83 13.64 -7.25 -7.44
C SER A 83 15.16 -7.14 -7.61
N PHE A 84 15.77 -5.98 -7.33
CA PHE A 84 17.21 -5.84 -7.38
C PHE A 84 17.80 -6.29 -6.04
N ALA A 85 18.66 -7.28 -6.07
CA ALA A 85 19.31 -7.83 -4.89
C ALA A 85 20.65 -7.14 -4.60
N PHE A 86 20.94 -6.97 -3.32
CA PHE A 86 22.26 -6.66 -2.82
C PHE A 86 23.05 -7.95 -2.58
N ASP A 87 24.36 -7.92 -2.85
CA ASP A 87 25.23 -9.08 -2.68
C ASP A 87 26.46 -8.71 -1.84
N CYS A 88 26.56 -9.27 -0.62
CA CYS A 88 27.68 -9.00 0.27
C CYS A 88 29.00 -9.63 -0.18
N ASP A 89 28.98 -10.62 -1.08
CA ASP A 89 30.17 -11.28 -1.63
C ASP A 89 30.73 -10.53 -2.85
N ALA A 90 29.89 -9.71 -3.49
CA ALA A 90 30.25 -8.84 -4.60
C ALA A 90 29.72 -7.40 -4.41
N PRO A 91 30.11 -6.69 -3.33
CA PRO A 91 29.54 -5.38 -3.01
C PRO A 91 29.79 -4.31 -4.08
N GLY A 92 30.85 -4.47 -4.89
CA GLY A 92 31.16 -3.59 -6.02
C GLY A 92 30.30 -3.82 -7.26
N ALA A 93 29.53 -4.92 -7.33
CA ALA A 93 28.62 -5.21 -8.45
C ALA A 93 27.33 -4.37 -8.40
N GLY A 94 27.07 -3.68 -7.28
CA GLY A 94 25.85 -2.90 -7.07
C GLY A 94 24.60 -3.78 -6.93
N MET A 95 23.44 -3.17 -7.16
CA MET A 95 22.14 -3.83 -7.10
C MET A 95 21.87 -4.58 -8.41
N ARG A 96 21.76 -5.92 -8.37
CA ARG A 96 21.54 -6.76 -9.57
C ARG A 96 20.13 -7.30 -9.61
N GLU A 97 19.47 -7.27 -10.75
CA GLU A 97 18.13 -7.85 -10.90
C GLU A 97 18.15 -9.36 -10.61
N GLN A 98 17.28 -9.81 -9.72
CA GLN A 98 17.13 -11.21 -9.30
C GLN A 98 15.65 -11.56 -9.15
N ARG A 99 14.84 -11.26 -10.18
CA ARG A 99 13.37 -11.42 -10.15
C ARG A 99 12.89 -12.82 -9.80
N LYS A 100 13.49 -13.88 -10.36
CA LYS A 100 13.11 -15.27 -10.04
C LYS A 100 13.32 -15.60 -8.56
N THR A 101 14.47 -15.22 -8.00
CA THR A 101 14.77 -15.42 -6.58
C THR A 101 13.84 -14.59 -5.70
N PHE A 102 13.49 -13.38 -6.13
CA PHE A 102 12.53 -12.53 -5.42
C PHE A 102 11.14 -13.15 -5.35
N GLU A 103 10.62 -13.64 -6.49
CA GLU A 103 9.32 -14.31 -6.56
C GLU A 103 9.29 -15.57 -5.69
N LEU A 104 10.33 -16.42 -5.76
CA LEU A 104 10.45 -17.62 -4.93
C LEU A 104 10.53 -17.30 -3.44
N ALA A 105 11.24 -16.24 -3.05
CA ALA A 105 11.32 -15.82 -1.65
C ALA A 105 9.97 -15.29 -1.16
N LEU A 106 9.30 -14.43 -1.94
CA LEU A 106 7.98 -13.89 -1.59
C LEU A 106 6.91 -14.98 -1.52
N ALA A 107 6.96 -16.00 -2.38
CA ALA A 107 6.02 -17.12 -2.34
C ALA A 107 6.09 -17.94 -1.04
N THR A 108 7.18 -17.82 -0.25
CA THR A 108 7.30 -18.47 1.07
C THR A 108 6.82 -17.60 2.23
N ALA A 109 6.44 -16.34 1.98
CA ALA A 109 6.02 -15.43 3.05
C ALA A 109 4.64 -15.81 3.59
N ASP A 110 4.57 -16.01 4.91
CA ASP A 110 3.31 -16.20 5.64
C ASP A 110 2.81 -14.92 6.32
N ALA A 111 3.69 -13.91 6.43
CA ALA A 111 3.35 -12.61 6.99
C ALA A 111 4.05 -11.47 6.25
N THR A 112 3.39 -10.31 6.18
CA THR A 112 4.00 -9.04 5.77
C THR A 112 4.10 -8.11 6.98
N PHE A 113 5.12 -7.25 6.99
CA PHE A 113 5.44 -6.46 8.18
C PHE A 113 6.08 -5.12 7.80
N GLN A 114 5.59 -4.03 8.40
CA GLN A 114 6.20 -2.71 8.34
C GLN A 114 6.21 -2.06 9.73
N ASN A 115 7.14 -1.13 9.96
CA ASN A 115 7.13 -0.29 11.17
C ASN A 115 6.50 1.06 10.82
N LEU A 116 5.61 1.55 11.68
CA LEU A 116 5.08 2.90 11.61
C LEU A 116 6.17 3.89 12.03
N ASP A 117 6.37 4.94 11.24
CA ASP A 117 7.45 5.91 11.46
C ASP A 117 7.15 6.83 12.65
N SER A 118 5.96 7.42 12.66
CA SER A 118 5.51 8.31 13.73
C SER A 118 4.00 8.31 13.86
N SER A 119 3.46 8.87 14.95
CA SER A 119 2.02 9.08 15.09
C SER A 119 1.50 10.14 14.11
N GLU A 120 2.38 11.04 13.65
CA GLU A 120 2.05 12.12 12.71
C GLU A 120 2.00 11.57 11.27
N ILE A 121 2.96 10.73 10.89
CA ILE A 121 3.03 10.06 9.59
C ILE A 121 2.55 8.62 9.75
N SER A 122 1.24 8.44 9.64
CA SER A 122 0.60 7.14 9.63
C SER A 122 0.38 6.61 8.20
N LEU A 123 -0.22 5.43 8.10
CA LEU A 123 -0.39 4.66 6.86
C LEU A 123 -1.16 5.40 5.77
N THR A 124 -2.05 6.31 6.16
CA THR A 124 -2.90 7.05 5.24
C THR A 124 -2.42 8.49 4.98
N ASP A 125 -1.37 8.96 5.66
CA ASP A 125 -0.80 10.31 5.45
C ASP A 125 0.04 10.39 4.18
N VAL A 126 0.63 9.25 3.82
CA VAL A 126 1.67 9.12 2.80
C VAL A 126 1.47 7.83 2.02
N SER A 127 1.89 7.84 0.76
CA SER A 127 1.66 6.73 -0.16
C SER A 127 2.77 5.67 -0.14
N HIS A 128 3.92 5.96 0.47
CA HIS A 128 5.09 5.07 0.39
C HIS A 128 4.91 3.73 1.11
N TYR A 129 4.02 3.66 2.12
CA TYR A 129 3.74 2.43 2.85
C TYR A 129 3.03 1.40 1.97
N PHE A 130 1.92 1.79 1.32
CA PHE A 130 1.21 0.88 0.42
C PHE A 130 1.99 0.66 -0.88
N ASP A 131 2.76 1.64 -1.35
CA ASP A 131 3.68 1.46 -2.50
C ASP A 131 4.65 0.30 -2.30
N SER A 132 5.08 0.07 -1.05
CA SER A 132 5.99 -1.00 -0.67
C SER A 132 5.29 -2.19 -0.01
N ASP A 133 3.95 -2.25 0.00
CA ASP A 133 3.22 -3.38 0.57
C ASP A 133 3.15 -4.56 -0.42
N PRO A 134 3.68 -5.74 -0.07
CA PRO A 134 3.67 -6.90 -0.94
C PRO A 134 2.50 -7.85 -0.62
N THR A 135 1.48 -7.46 0.16
CA THR A 135 0.48 -8.40 0.71
C THR A 135 -0.26 -9.17 -0.39
N LYS A 136 -0.92 -8.48 -1.33
CA LYS A 136 -1.59 -9.16 -2.46
C LYS A 136 -0.61 -9.74 -3.48
N LEU A 137 0.59 -9.16 -3.60
CA LEU A 137 1.65 -9.74 -4.44
C LEU A 137 2.04 -11.14 -3.93
N VAL A 138 2.28 -11.29 -2.63
CA VAL A 138 2.56 -12.58 -1.99
C VAL A 138 1.39 -13.54 -2.21
N GLN A 139 0.15 -13.08 -2.01
CA GLN A 139 -1.05 -13.89 -2.29
C GLN A 139 -1.05 -14.44 -3.72
N GLY A 140 -0.76 -13.60 -4.72
CA GLY A 140 -0.72 -13.98 -6.14
C GLY A 140 0.44 -14.90 -6.52
N LEU A 141 1.56 -14.84 -5.80
CA LEU A 141 2.73 -15.71 -6.04
C LEU A 141 2.62 -17.08 -5.37
N ARG A 142 1.80 -17.22 -4.33
CA ARG A 142 1.63 -18.48 -3.61
C ARG A 142 0.78 -19.47 -4.40
N LYS A 143 1.23 -20.73 -4.43
CA LYS A 143 0.50 -21.84 -5.09
C LYS A 143 -0.87 -22.11 -4.45
N ASP A 144 -1.03 -21.81 -3.17
CA ASP A 144 -2.28 -21.97 -2.42
C ASP A 144 -3.21 -20.75 -2.52
N GLY A 145 -2.76 -19.65 -3.13
CA GLY A 145 -3.52 -18.39 -3.24
C GLY A 145 -3.88 -17.73 -1.90
N ARG A 146 -3.26 -18.17 -0.79
CA ARG A 146 -3.57 -17.68 0.55
C ARG A 146 -2.90 -16.33 0.80
N ALA A 147 -3.67 -15.35 1.27
CA ALA A 147 -3.10 -14.07 1.68
C ALA A 147 -2.21 -14.24 2.92
N PRO A 148 -1.03 -13.59 2.98
CA PRO A 148 -0.22 -13.56 4.19
C PRO A 148 -0.92 -12.73 5.27
N SER A 149 -0.58 -12.98 6.54
CA SER A 149 -1.03 -12.11 7.63
C SER A 149 -0.24 -10.80 7.63
N SER A 150 -0.91 -9.65 7.51
CA SER A 150 -0.24 -8.36 7.43
C SER A 150 -0.23 -7.65 8.78
N TYR A 151 0.95 -7.22 9.23
CA TYR A 151 1.17 -6.59 10.53
C TYR A 151 1.89 -5.25 10.41
N ILE A 152 1.58 -4.35 11.35
CA ILE A 152 2.24 -3.06 11.52
C ILE A 152 2.70 -2.94 12.96
N ALA A 153 4.00 -2.68 13.15
CA ALA A 153 4.55 -2.36 14.46
C ALA A 153 4.52 -0.85 14.69
N ASP A 154 3.91 -0.45 15.79
CA ASP A 154 3.84 0.92 16.27
C ASP A 154 4.71 1.03 17.52
N THR A 155 5.83 1.72 17.37
CA THR A 155 6.81 1.98 18.45
C THR A 155 6.86 3.46 18.83
N THR A 156 5.82 4.22 18.47
CA THR A 156 5.74 5.68 18.67
C THR A 156 5.59 6.05 20.15
N THR A 157 5.15 5.10 20.99
CA THR A 157 5.05 5.24 22.44
C THR A 157 5.94 4.21 23.13
N ALA A 158 6.19 4.40 24.43
CA ALA A 158 6.92 3.43 25.25
C ALA A 158 6.26 2.04 25.30
N ASN A 159 4.96 1.96 25.01
CA ASN A 159 4.25 0.70 24.89
C ASN A 159 4.19 0.27 23.43
N ALA A 160 5.22 -0.44 22.96
CA ALA A 160 5.26 -0.96 21.59
C ALA A 160 4.09 -1.91 21.32
N GLN A 161 3.42 -1.74 20.19
CA GLN A 161 2.27 -2.55 19.78
C GLN A 161 2.52 -3.15 18.40
N VAL A 162 2.16 -4.42 18.22
CA VAL A 162 2.09 -5.04 16.89
C VAL A 162 0.62 -5.29 16.61
N ARG A 163 0.08 -4.57 15.64
CA ARG A 163 -1.32 -4.68 15.21
C ARG A 163 -1.38 -5.33 13.84
N THR A 164 -2.54 -5.86 13.48
CA THR A 164 -2.81 -6.18 12.09
C THR A 164 -2.88 -4.90 11.25
N LEU A 165 -2.65 -5.03 9.94
CA LEU A 165 -2.81 -3.92 9.00
C LEU A 165 -4.24 -3.36 9.04
N SER A 166 -5.26 -4.23 9.04
CA SER A 166 -6.67 -3.82 9.16
C SER A 166 -6.94 -3.03 10.45
N GLU A 167 -6.45 -3.47 11.62
CA GLU A 167 -6.59 -2.69 12.86
C GLU A 167 -5.96 -1.31 12.76
N THR A 168 -4.81 -1.20 12.09
CA THR A 168 -4.11 0.08 11.92
C THR A 168 -4.84 1.00 10.95
N VAL A 169 -5.36 0.47 9.83
CA VAL A 169 -6.22 1.21 8.89
C VAL A 169 -7.49 1.70 9.58
N ARG A 170 -8.13 0.87 10.41
CA ARG A 170 -9.32 1.27 11.19
C ARG A 170 -9.01 2.37 12.20
N LEU A 171 -7.86 2.28 12.89
CA LEU A 171 -7.39 3.31 13.81
C LEU A 171 -7.16 4.65 13.06
N ASP A 172 -6.52 4.60 11.90
CA ASP A 172 -6.31 5.77 11.03
C ASP A 172 -7.62 6.40 10.59
N ALA A 173 -8.57 5.58 10.11
CA ALA A 173 -9.88 6.06 9.69
C ALA A 173 -10.61 6.79 10.85
N ARG A 174 -10.65 6.17 12.05
CA ARG A 174 -11.33 6.73 13.24
C ARG A 174 -10.64 7.96 13.83
N THR A 175 -9.33 8.10 13.66
CA THR A 175 -8.56 9.23 14.25
C THR A 175 -8.35 10.38 13.27
N LYS A 176 -8.46 10.13 11.95
CA LYS A 176 -8.22 11.10 10.89
C LYS A 176 -9.45 11.29 10.01
N LEU A 177 -9.57 10.53 8.91
CA LEU A 177 -10.56 10.76 7.85
C LEU A 177 -11.99 10.91 8.39
N LEU A 178 -12.38 10.08 9.36
CA LEU A 178 -13.73 10.04 9.93
C LEU A 178 -13.81 10.69 11.32
N ASN A 179 -12.76 11.41 11.74
CA ASN A 179 -12.75 12.15 12.99
C ASN A 179 -13.21 13.59 12.76
N PRO A 180 -14.35 14.02 13.34
CA PRO A 180 -14.84 15.39 13.19
C PRO A 180 -13.83 16.46 13.58
N LYS A 181 -13.02 16.21 14.61
CA LYS A 181 -11.98 17.17 15.02
C LYS A 181 -10.90 17.33 13.95
N TRP A 182 -10.58 16.25 13.23
CA TRP A 182 -9.55 16.28 12.19
C TRP A 182 -10.09 16.92 10.92
N TYR A 183 -11.18 16.42 10.33
CA TYR A 183 -11.66 16.95 9.05
C TYR A 183 -12.21 18.37 9.19
N GLU A 184 -12.84 18.76 10.31
CA GLU A 184 -13.21 20.17 10.53
C GLU A 184 -11.98 21.05 10.76
N GLY A 185 -10.93 20.50 11.36
CA GLY A 185 -9.62 21.14 11.45
C GLY A 185 -9.03 21.43 10.06
N MET A 186 -9.07 20.43 9.17
CA MET A 186 -8.64 20.59 7.78
C MET A 186 -9.52 21.60 7.03
N MET A 187 -10.84 21.53 7.17
CA MET A 187 -11.76 22.48 6.50
C MET A 187 -11.50 23.94 6.88
N LYS A 188 -11.00 24.23 8.08
CA LYS A 188 -10.58 25.60 8.47
C LYS A 188 -9.36 26.10 7.71
N SER A 189 -8.53 25.19 7.18
CA SER A 189 -7.39 25.52 6.32
C SER A 189 -7.79 25.79 4.86
N GLY A 190 -9.09 25.75 4.54
CA GLY A 190 -9.62 26.11 3.23
C GLY A 190 -9.16 25.15 2.12
N TYR A 191 -8.66 25.71 1.02
CA TYR A 191 -8.35 24.98 -0.21
C TYR A 191 -7.43 23.77 -0.01
N GLU A 192 -6.31 23.95 0.70
CA GLU A 192 -5.36 22.86 1.00
C GLU A 192 -5.93 21.85 2.00
N GLY A 193 -6.88 22.26 2.84
CA GLY A 193 -7.58 21.35 3.75
C GLY A 193 -8.38 20.28 3.03
N VAL A 194 -9.11 20.67 1.98
CA VAL A 194 -9.87 19.73 1.15
C VAL A 194 -8.94 18.77 0.41
N ARG A 195 -7.75 19.25 -0.01
CA ARG A 195 -6.73 18.41 -0.64
C ARG A 195 -6.21 17.34 0.32
N GLU A 196 -6.03 17.64 1.60
CA GLU A 196 -5.64 16.64 2.59
C GLU A 196 -6.71 15.59 2.86
N ILE A 197 -8.00 15.96 2.82
CA ILE A 197 -9.13 15.02 2.90
C ILE A 197 -9.12 14.08 1.68
N GLU A 198 -9.01 14.63 0.48
CA GLU A 198 -8.96 13.85 -0.76
C GLU A 198 -7.77 12.88 -0.78
N LYS A 199 -6.57 13.38 -0.50
CA LYS A 199 -5.34 12.57 -0.43
C LYS A 199 -5.49 11.38 0.52
N ARG A 200 -6.18 11.59 1.64
CA ARG A 200 -6.43 10.55 2.65
C ARG A 200 -7.30 9.41 2.10
N LEU A 201 -8.35 9.76 1.35
CA LEU A 201 -9.21 8.77 0.70
C LEU A 201 -8.44 8.04 -0.42
N THR A 202 -7.67 8.76 -1.24
CA THR A 202 -6.83 8.18 -2.30
C THR A 202 -5.82 7.19 -1.73
N ASN A 203 -5.15 7.52 -0.62
CA ASN A 203 -4.24 6.58 0.05
C ASN A 203 -4.98 5.36 0.63
N THR A 204 -6.24 5.53 1.05
CA THR A 204 -7.08 4.42 1.53
C THR A 204 -7.38 3.44 0.39
N VAL A 205 -7.70 3.93 -0.82
CA VAL A 205 -7.83 3.08 -2.02
C VAL A 205 -6.52 2.35 -2.34
N GLY A 206 -5.37 3.00 -2.16
CA GLY A 206 -4.06 2.36 -2.29
C GLY A 206 -3.90 1.12 -1.40
N TRP A 207 -4.41 1.16 -0.17
CA TRP A 207 -4.43 0.00 0.73
C TRP A 207 -5.38 -1.10 0.27
N SER A 208 -6.54 -0.77 -0.28
CA SER A 208 -7.43 -1.76 -0.91
C SER A 208 -6.75 -2.47 -2.09
N ALA A 209 -6.04 -1.72 -2.93
CA ALA A 209 -5.37 -2.26 -4.12
C ALA A 209 -4.18 -3.17 -3.79
N THR A 210 -3.45 -2.88 -2.72
CA THR A 210 -2.19 -3.58 -2.37
C THR A 210 -2.36 -4.69 -1.33
N SER A 211 -3.35 -4.54 -0.44
CA SER A 211 -3.57 -5.45 0.68
C SER A 211 -4.99 -6.00 0.81
N GLY A 212 -6.00 -5.25 0.34
CA GLY A 212 -7.41 -5.59 0.56
C GLY A 212 -7.84 -5.51 2.03
N GLN A 213 -7.09 -4.82 2.89
CA GLN A 213 -7.33 -4.75 4.35
C GLN A 213 -8.14 -3.52 4.79
N VAL A 214 -8.82 -2.84 3.86
CA VAL A 214 -9.75 -1.74 4.16
C VAL A 214 -11.16 -2.32 4.24
N ASP A 215 -11.82 -2.14 5.37
CA ASP A 215 -13.19 -2.60 5.54
C ASP A 215 -14.18 -1.70 4.77
N ASN A 216 -15.27 -2.29 4.25
CA ASN A 216 -16.30 -1.57 3.49
C ASN A 216 -16.87 -0.35 4.22
N TRP A 217 -17.03 -0.45 5.55
CA TRP A 217 -17.59 0.63 6.36
C TRP A 217 -16.76 1.91 6.33
N VAL A 218 -15.44 1.84 6.04
CA VAL A 218 -14.58 3.02 5.95
C VAL A 218 -15.03 3.91 4.79
N TYR A 219 -15.33 3.30 3.64
CA TYR A 219 -15.85 4.01 2.47
C TYR A 219 -17.29 4.49 2.69
N GLU A 220 -18.14 3.63 3.28
CA GLU A 220 -19.54 3.97 3.54
C GLU A 220 -19.67 5.16 4.51
N GLU A 221 -18.95 5.16 5.65
CA GLU A 221 -18.95 6.29 6.59
C GLU A 221 -18.32 7.55 5.96
N ALA A 222 -17.33 7.42 5.08
CA ALA A 222 -16.75 8.55 4.36
C ALA A 222 -17.76 9.16 3.37
N ASN A 223 -18.51 8.33 2.63
CA ASN A 223 -19.58 8.78 1.75
C ASN A 223 -20.67 9.51 2.55
N ALA A 224 -21.12 8.91 3.65
CA ALA A 224 -22.11 9.53 4.54
C ALA A 224 -21.65 10.91 5.04
N THR A 225 -20.38 11.02 5.44
CA THR A 225 -19.81 12.25 6.02
C THR A 225 -19.60 13.35 4.99
N PHE A 226 -19.07 13.03 3.79
CA PHE A 226 -18.60 14.03 2.84
C PHE A 226 -19.53 14.27 1.65
N ILE A 227 -20.44 13.33 1.37
CA ILE A 227 -21.30 13.32 0.17
C ILE A 227 -22.78 13.34 0.54
N GLU A 228 -23.20 12.51 1.50
CA GLU A 228 -24.61 12.47 1.90
C GLU A 228 -25.04 13.71 2.67
N ASP A 229 -24.20 14.17 3.60
CA ASP A 229 -24.37 15.48 4.25
C ASP A 229 -24.22 16.61 3.23
N GLU A 230 -25.35 17.17 2.83
CA GLU A 230 -25.44 18.27 1.87
C GLU A 230 -24.68 19.53 2.32
N ALA A 231 -24.65 19.83 3.62
CA ALA A 231 -23.94 20.99 4.13
C ALA A 231 -22.42 20.80 4.02
N MET A 232 -21.91 19.63 4.38
CA MET A 232 -20.49 19.29 4.21
C MET A 232 -20.11 19.25 2.74
N ARG A 233 -20.89 18.55 1.91
CA ARG A 233 -20.68 18.44 0.46
C ARG A 233 -20.56 19.80 -0.20
N LYS A 234 -21.50 20.71 0.06
CA LYS A 234 -21.48 22.07 -0.49
C LYS A 234 -20.22 22.83 -0.06
N ARG A 235 -19.83 22.72 1.21
CA ARG A 235 -18.61 23.34 1.73
C ARG A 235 -17.36 22.83 1.01
N LEU A 236 -17.23 21.52 0.80
CA LEU A 236 -16.10 20.92 0.09
C LEU A 236 -16.02 21.42 -1.37
N MET A 237 -17.14 21.35 -2.09
CA MET A 237 -17.24 21.75 -3.50
C MET A 237 -16.97 23.24 -3.71
N ASP A 238 -17.45 24.11 -2.82
CA ASP A 238 -17.20 25.56 -2.89
C ASP A 238 -15.76 25.92 -2.50
N THR A 239 -15.16 25.18 -1.57
CA THR A 239 -13.80 25.48 -1.06
C THR A 239 -12.72 25.06 -2.05
N ASN A 240 -12.86 23.87 -2.65
CA ASN A 240 -11.90 23.36 -3.63
C ASN A 240 -12.59 22.38 -4.59
N PRO A 241 -13.13 22.87 -5.73
CA PRO A 241 -13.84 22.01 -6.68
C PRO A 241 -12.93 20.94 -7.31
N ASN A 242 -11.63 21.23 -7.51
CA ASN A 242 -10.69 20.27 -8.09
C ASN A 242 -10.45 19.06 -7.17
N SER A 243 -10.22 19.29 -5.88
CA SER A 243 -10.06 18.20 -4.90
C SER A 243 -11.38 17.52 -4.59
N PHE A 244 -12.51 18.24 -4.59
CA PHE A 244 -13.83 17.61 -4.46
C PHE A 244 -14.14 16.68 -5.64
N ARG A 245 -13.83 17.09 -6.88
CA ARG A 245 -13.94 16.22 -8.05
C ARG A 245 -13.13 14.93 -7.87
N LYS A 246 -11.87 15.07 -7.47
CA LYS A 246 -11.00 13.91 -7.20
C LYS A 246 -11.59 13.01 -6.11
N LEU A 247 -12.10 13.57 -5.02
CA LEU A 247 -12.77 12.82 -3.96
C LEU A 247 -13.93 11.97 -4.51
N VAL A 248 -14.79 12.56 -5.35
CA VAL A 248 -15.90 11.85 -6.01
C VAL A 248 -15.39 10.77 -6.97
N GLN A 249 -14.35 11.07 -7.76
CA GLN A 249 -13.71 10.07 -8.63
C GLN A 249 -13.17 8.88 -7.82
N THR A 250 -12.52 9.13 -6.69
CA THR A 250 -11.97 8.08 -5.82
C THR A 250 -13.06 7.19 -5.25
N PHE A 251 -14.22 7.73 -4.87
CA PHE A 251 -15.38 6.91 -4.46
C PHE A 251 -15.90 6.02 -5.60
N LEU A 252 -16.09 6.60 -6.79
CA LEU A 252 -16.52 5.86 -7.97
C LEU A 252 -15.49 4.80 -8.38
N GLU A 253 -14.19 5.10 -8.26
CA GLU A 253 -13.09 4.17 -8.51
C GLU A 253 -13.11 3.02 -7.50
N ALA A 254 -13.25 3.32 -6.20
CA ALA A 254 -13.31 2.30 -5.16
C ALA A 254 -14.46 1.32 -5.42
N SER A 255 -15.64 1.81 -5.82
CA SER A 255 -16.77 0.94 -6.16
C SER A 255 -16.56 0.19 -7.48
N GLY A 256 -16.13 0.88 -8.54
CA GLY A 256 -15.90 0.29 -9.85
C GLY A 256 -14.80 -0.79 -9.87
N ARG A 257 -13.88 -0.77 -8.90
CA ARG A 257 -12.85 -1.81 -8.70
C ARG A 257 -13.24 -2.89 -7.69
N GLY A 258 -14.44 -2.83 -7.11
CA GLY A 258 -14.94 -3.82 -6.16
C GLY A 258 -14.38 -3.70 -4.74
N TYR A 259 -13.85 -2.53 -4.37
CA TYR A 259 -13.36 -2.26 -3.01
C TYR A 259 -14.42 -1.69 -2.09
N TRP A 260 -15.47 -1.12 -2.67
CA TRP A 260 -16.60 -0.55 -1.95
C TRP A 260 -17.93 -1.00 -2.56
N GLU A 261 -18.70 -1.72 -1.77
CA GLU A 261 -20.09 -2.10 -2.06
C GLU A 261 -21.03 -1.11 -1.36
N THR A 262 -21.89 -0.47 -2.14
CA THR A 262 -22.86 0.53 -1.68
C THR A 262 -24.13 0.49 -2.53
N SER A 263 -25.13 1.30 -2.18
CA SER A 263 -26.39 1.37 -2.92
C SER A 263 -26.25 2.02 -4.29
N GLU A 264 -27.09 1.65 -5.26
CA GLU A 264 -27.10 2.31 -6.57
C GLU A 264 -27.48 3.79 -6.46
N GLU A 265 -28.31 4.16 -5.48
CA GLU A 265 -28.63 5.56 -5.16
C GLU A 265 -27.38 6.37 -4.80
N ASN A 266 -26.47 5.82 -3.99
CA ASN A 266 -25.19 6.44 -3.67
C ASN A 266 -24.32 6.62 -4.92
N LEU A 267 -24.29 5.62 -5.81
CA LEU A 267 -23.52 5.69 -7.04
C LEU A 267 -24.09 6.70 -8.04
N GLU A 268 -25.42 6.75 -8.20
CA GLU A 268 -26.10 7.75 -9.03
C GLU A 268 -25.80 9.17 -8.53
N LYS A 269 -25.93 9.41 -7.22
CA LYS A 269 -25.60 10.69 -6.60
C LYS A 269 -24.14 11.10 -6.84
N LEU A 270 -23.19 10.18 -6.73
CA LEU A 270 -21.79 10.46 -7.03
C LEU A 270 -21.57 10.82 -8.52
N ARG A 271 -22.24 10.13 -9.45
CA ARG A 271 -22.16 10.44 -10.90
C ARG A 271 -22.77 11.80 -11.23
N GLU A 272 -23.86 12.17 -10.57
CA GLU A 272 -24.47 13.51 -10.70
C GLU A 272 -23.52 14.59 -10.20
N LEU A 273 -22.96 14.42 -9.00
CA LEU A 273 -22.00 15.36 -8.41
C LEU A 273 -20.73 15.50 -9.22
N TYR A 274 -20.28 14.41 -9.86
CA TYR A 274 -19.17 14.45 -10.79
C TYR A 274 -19.46 15.36 -11.99
N SER A 275 -20.66 15.24 -12.57
CA SER A 275 -21.09 16.14 -13.67
C SER A 275 -21.20 17.59 -13.20
N GLU A 276 -21.79 17.83 -12.02
CA GLU A 276 -21.97 19.18 -11.46
C GLU A 276 -20.63 19.89 -11.21
N VAL A 277 -19.65 19.18 -10.63
CA VAL A 277 -18.34 19.78 -10.36
C VAL A 277 -17.51 19.99 -11.64
N GLU A 278 -17.67 19.13 -12.65
CA GLU A 278 -17.08 19.32 -13.99
C GLU A 278 -17.61 20.60 -14.65
N ASP A 279 -18.94 20.79 -14.69
CA ASP A 279 -19.57 22.00 -15.25
C ASP A 279 -19.04 23.26 -14.55
N LYS A 280 -18.86 23.21 -13.23
CA LYS A 280 -18.31 24.30 -12.43
C LYS A 280 -16.82 24.58 -12.70
N ILE A 281 -16.02 23.56 -12.99
CA ILE A 281 -14.59 23.72 -13.31
C ILE A 281 -14.39 24.24 -14.73
N GLU A 282 -15.13 23.69 -15.70
CA GLU A 282 -15.04 24.04 -17.12
C GLU A 282 -15.78 25.34 -17.46
N GLY A 283 -16.58 25.89 -16.53
CA GLY A 283 -17.25 27.18 -16.67
C GLY A 283 -18.49 27.14 -17.58
N ILE A 284 -19.15 25.98 -17.68
CA ILE A 284 -20.42 25.84 -18.41
C ILE A 284 -21.55 26.29 -17.47
N ASP A 285 -21.75 27.61 -17.36
CA ASP A 285 -22.98 28.14 -16.76
C ASP A 285 -24.17 27.79 -17.67
N ARG A 286 -25.13 27.02 -17.15
CA ARG A 286 -26.44 26.81 -17.80
C ARG A 286 -27.36 28.02 -17.63
#